data_AF-A0A1I3A427-F1
#
_entry.id   AF-A0A1I3A427-F1
#
_cell.length_a   1.000
_cell.length_b   1.000
_cell.length_c   1.000
_cell.angle_alpha   90.00
_cell.angle_beta   90.00
_cell.angle_gamma   90.00
#
_symmetry.space_group_name_H-M   'P 1'
#
loop_
_entity.id
_entity.type
_entity.pdbx_description
1 polymer ?
#
loop_
_entity_poly.entity_id
_entity_poly.type
_entity_poly.pdbx_seq_one_letter_code
_entity_poly.pdbx_strand_id
1 'polypeptide(L)'
;MRCDDERLLLALRESFILHKSFINHKKQWLLADIVDLHRGGAEVLLWRHQQFKRCKPTATTSLKLSDELKQRAIAAAEKKGASPHAFMVQAIERAATAAESRASFVSEAQAAREKMLATGEGFDVNEVHAYLKARIAGNNPVNPKAKSWRS
;
A
#
# COMPACT_ATOMS: atom_id res chain seq x y z
N MET A 1 -1.00 -3.24 -0.11
CA MET A 1 0.22 -3.71 0.58
C MET A 1 -0.21 -4.76 1.59
N ARG A 2 -0.05 -6.04 1.25
CA ARG A 2 -0.38 -7.18 2.12
C ARG A 2 0.87 -7.54 2.91
N CYS A 3 0.75 -7.56 4.23
CA CYS A 3 1.80 -8.02 5.13
C CYS A 3 1.68 -9.54 5.28
N ASP A 4 2.06 -10.27 4.25
CA ASP A 4 2.30 -11.71 4.35
C ASP A 4 3.77 -11.92 4.03
N ASP A 5 4.60 -12.10 5.06
CA ASP A 5 6.03 -12.42 4.86
C ASP A 5 6.50 -13.43 5.92
N GLU A 6 5.95 -14.65 5.83
CA GLU A 6 6.59 -15.88 6.36
C GLU A 6 7.92 -16.21 5.66
N ARG A 7 8.47 -15.31 4.84
CA ARG A 7 9.75 -15.48 4.14
C ARG A 7 10.97 -15.07 4.96
N LEU A 8 10.78 -14.49 6.14
CA LEU A 8 11.90 -14.11 7.04
C LEU A 8 12.35 -15.21 8.00
N LEU A 9 11.56 -16.27 8.21
CA LEU A 9 11.95 -17.37 9.11
C LEU A 9 12.89 -18.40 8.46
N LEU A 10 13.01 -18.41 7.13
CA LEU A 10 13.99 -19.24 6.42
C LEU A 10 15.37 -18.58 6.31
N ALA A 11 15.44 -17.25 6.16
CA ALA A 11 16.70 -16.53 5.98
C ALA A 11 17.57 -16.42 7.26
N LEU A 12 16.96 -16.52 8.45
CA LEU A 12 17.70 -16.46 9.72
C LEU A 12 18.20 -17.82 10.23
N ARG A 13 17.83 -18.94 9.60
CA ARG A 13 18.29 -20.28 10.00
C ARG A 13 19.54 -20.74 9.23
N GLU A 14 19.88 -20.11 8.11
CA GLU A 14 21.06 -20.47 7.30
C GLU A 14 22.33 -19.67 7.63
N SER A 15 22.23 -18.57 8.39
CA SER A 15 23.39 -17.71 8.69
C SER A 15 24.29 -18.20 9.84
N PHE A 16 23.98 -19.32 10.51
CA PHE A 16 24.71 -19.78 11.70
C PHE A 16 25.66 -20.98 11.49
N ILE A 17 25.88 -21.45 10.26
CA ILE A 17 26.74 -22.65 9.99
C ILE A 17 28.09 -22.34 9.28
N LEU A 18 28.37 -21.11 8.81
CA LEU A 18 29.64 -20.82 8.10
C LEU A 18 30.56 -19.77 8.76
N HIS A 19 30.41 -19.50 10.07
CA HIS A 19 31.27 -18.54 10.80
C HIS A 19 32.55 -19.16 11.42
N LYS A 20 32.93 -20.40 11.08
CA LYS A 20 34.05 -21.10 11.78
C LYS A 20 35.22 -21.58 10.91
N SER A 21 35.35 -21.14 9.65
CA SER A 21 36.45 -21.63 8.78
C SER A 21 37.27 -20.56 8.08
N PHE A 22 37.30 -19.32 8.57
CA PHE A 22 38.18 -18.29 7.98
C PHE A 22 39.01 -17.57 9.05
N ILE A 23 39.57 -18.33 9.99
CA ILE A 23 40.66 -17.91 10.89
C ILE A 23 41.90 -18.72 10.53
N ASN A 24 42.44 -18.50 9.33
CA ASN A 24 43.85 -18.77 8.99
C ASN A 24 44.06 -18.52 7.49
N HIS A 25 44.48 -17.31 7.12
CA HIS A 25 45.50 -17.17 6.09
C HIS A 25 45.98 -15.70 6.01
N LYS A 26 47.27 -15.51 6.34
CA LYS A 26 48.21 -14.51 5.79
C LYS A 26 47.89 -13.04 6.13
N LYS A 27 48.61 -12.32 7.02
CA LYS A 27 50.07 -12.19 7.23
C LYS A 27 50.87 -12.17 5.92
N GLN A 28 50.91 -10.98 5.31
CA GLN A 28 51.81 -10.37 4.31
C GLN A 28 50.85 -9.38 3.63
N TRP A 29 50.88 -8.07 3.83
CA TRP A 29 51.91 -7.13 3.43
C TRP A 29 51.85 -5.88 4.32
N LEU A 30 53.03 -5.42 4.73
CA LEU A 30 53.28 -4.15 5.39
C LEU A 30 53.73 -3.16 4.30
N LEU A 31 53.35 -1.88 4.46
CA LEU A 31 53.93 -0.67 3.83
C LEU A 31 53.40 -0.24 2.44
N ALA A 32 52.21 0.37 2.45
CA ALA A 32 51.71 1.48 1.61
C ALA A 32 50.22 1.64 2.01
N ASP A 33 49.64 2.75 2.46
CA ASP A 33 50.01 4.16 2.46
C ASP A 33 49.45 4.78 3.75
N ILE A 34 50.34 5.44 4.51
CA ILE A 34 50.01 6.30 5.64
C ILE A 34 50.05 7.74 5.12
N VAL A 35 49.07 8.15 4.31
CA VAL A 35 48.71 9.57 4.06
C VAL A 35 47.27 9.60 3.52
N ASP A 36 46.27 9.69 4.40
CA ASP A 36 45.06 10.49 4.14
C ASP A 36 44.16 10.61 5.38
N LEU A 37 44.77 11.05 6.48
CA LEU A 37 44.05 11.42 7.70
C LEU A 37 43.74 12.92 7.64
N HIS A 38 42.72 13.34 6.88
CA HIS A 38 41.90 14.55 7.15
C HIS A 38 40.87 14.83 6.04
N ARG A 39 39.72 14.13 6.06
CA ARG A 39 38.42 14.73 5.70
C ARG A 39 37.25 13.79 6.00
N GLY A 40 36.30 14.26 6.80
CA GLY A 40 34.90 13.80 6.68
C GLY A 40 34.45 12.60 7.53
N GLY A 41 34.94 12.45 8.76
CA GLY A 41 34.37 11.53 9.76
C GLY A 41 33.06 12.04 10.38
N ALA A 42 32.06 12.39 9.56
CA ALA A 42 30.77 12.91 10.06
C ALA A 42 29.54 12.44 9.25
N GLU A 43 29.65 11.37 8.46
CA GLU A 43 28.54 10.89 7.61
C GLU A 43 28.29 9.38 7.73
N VAL A 44 28.38 8.82 8.95
CA VAL A 44 27.99 7.41 9.22
C VAL A 44 27.06 7.29 10.44
N LEU A 45 26.74 8.38 11.14
CA LEU A 45 25.87 8.37 12.33
C LEU A 45 24.45 8.90 12.08
N LEU A 46 24.09 9.22 10.84
CA LEU A 46 22.75 9.70 10.46
C LEU A 46 21.84 8.64 9.82
N TRP A 47 22.29 7.39 9.74
CA TRP A 47 21.49 6.26 9.21
C TRP A 47 21.18 5.19 10.26
N ARG A 48 20.80 5.63 11.45
CA ARG A 48 20.29 4.75 12.52
C ARG A 48 19.11 5.30 13.30
N HIS A 49 18.45 6.33 12.76
CA HIS A 49 17.32 6.99 13.41
C HIS A 49 16.09 7.18 12.53
N GLN A 50 16.01 6.48 11.39
CA GLN A 50 14.71 6.31 10.72
C GLN A 50 14.01 5.06 11.26
N GLN A 51 13.78 5.17 12.56
CA GLN A 51 12.72 4.57 13.36
C GLN A 51 11.77 3.75 12.50
N PHE A 52 11.99 2.44 12.51
CA PHE A 52 10.96 1.42 12.56
C PHE A 52 9.63 2.05 12.99
N LYS A 53 8.81 2.47 12.01
CA LYS A 53 7.40 2.75 12.27
C LYS A 53 6.89 1.42 12.81
N ARG A 54 6.70 1.34 14.13
CA ARG A 54 6.18 0.15 14.79
C ARG A 54 4.91 -0.24 14.06
N CYS A 55 5.00 -1.25 13.19
CA CYS A 55 3.83 -1.98 12.75
C CYS A 55 3.26 -2.58 14.03
N LYS A 56 2.20 -1.97 14.57
CA LYS A 56 1.52 -2.52 15.73
C LYS A 56 0.99 -3.90 15.32
N PRO A 57 1.28 -4.98 16.08
CA PRO A 57 0.60 -6.24 15.84
C PRO A 57 -0.91 -5.99 15.98
N THR A 58 -1.70 -6.57 15.07
CA THR A 58 -3.16 -6.43 15.08
C THR A 58 -3.70 -7.13 16.32
N ALA A 59 -4.17 -6.35 17.29
CA ALA A 59 -4.83 -6.85 18.48
C ALA A 59 -6.33 -7.00 18.23
N THR A 60 -6.96 -8.00 18.84
CA THR A 60 -8.42 -8.13 18.85
C THR A 60 -9.02 -6.90 19.53
N THR A 61 -9.72 -6.07 18.76
CA THR A 61 -10.41 -4.89 19.28
C THR A 61 -11.82 -5.26 19.72
N SER A 62 -12.15 -5.07 21.00
CA SER A 62 -13.53 -5.19 21.49
C SER A 62 -14.31 -3.91 21.14
N LEU A 63 -15.26 -4.00 20.21
CA LEU A 63 -16.08 -2.87 19.78
C LEU A 63 -17.36 -2.78 20.62
N LYS A 64 -17.52 -1.68 21.38
CA LYS A 64 -18.81 -1.36 22.04
C LYS A 64 -19.75 -0.69 21.04
N LEU A 65 -20.93 -1.27 20.88
CA LEU A 65 -22.00 -0.73 20.05
C LEU A 65 -23.09 -0.12 20.95
N SER A 66 -23.72 0.97 20.49
CA SER A 66 -24.93 1.49 21.14
C SER A 66 -26.08 0.49 21.00
N ASP A 67 -27.04 0.50 21.93
CA ASP A 67 -28.16 -0.46 21.91
C ASP A 67 -29.03 -0.29 20.66
N GLU A 68 -29.24 0.95 20.22
CA GLU A 68 -29.93 1.26 18.96
C GLU A 68 -29.24 0.59 17.76
N LEU A 69 -27.90 0.67 17.68
CA LEU A 69 -27.15 0.09 16.57
C LEU A 69 -27.17 -1.45 16.61
N LYS A 70 -27.13 -2.06 17.80
CA LYS A 70 -27.29 -3.51 17.96
C LYS A 70 -28.64 -3.98 17.42
N GLN A 71 -29.74 -3.32 17.81
CA GLN A 71 -31.09 -3.67 17.35
C GLN A 71 -31.21 -3.57 15.83
N ARG A 72 -30.68 -2.49 15.24
CA ARG A 72 -30.65 -2.31 13.78
C ARG A 72 -29.82 -3.39 13.07
N ALA A 73 -28.68 -3.77 13.64
CA ALA A 73 -27.85 -4.84 13.08
C ALA A 73 -28.54 -6.20 13.14
N ILE A 74 -29.24 -6.52 14.24
CA ILE A 74 -30.01 -7.76 14.39
C ILE A 74 -31.13 -7.82 13.34
N ALA A 75 -31.96 -6.78 13.24
CA ALA A 75 -33.06 -6.74 12.27
C ALA A 75 -32.55 -6.81 10.82
N ALA A 76 -31.40 -6.20 10.52
CA ALA A 76 -30.78 -6.29 9.19
C ALA A 76 -30.17 -7.67 8.90
N ALA A 77 -29.65 -8.36 9.92
CA ALA A 77 -29.10 -9.70 9.80
C ALA A 77 -30.21 -10.74 9.56
N GLU A 78 -31.33 -10.64 10.29
CA GLU A 78 -32.52 -11.49 10.12
C GLU A 78 -33.06 -11.40 8.69
N LYS A 79 -33.21 -10.18 8.15
CA LYS A 79 -33.63 -9.95 6.76
C LYS A 79 -32.71 -10.59 5.71
N LYS A 80 -31.45 -10.84 6.07
CA LYS A 80 -30.44 -11.47 5.21
C LYS A 80 -30.22 -12.95 5.51
N GLY A 81 -30.92 -13.52 6.50
CA GLY A 81 -30.70 -14.90 6.96
C GLY A 81 -29.30 -15.14 7.55
N ALA A 82 -28.66 -14.10 8.12
CA ALA A 82 -27.32 -14.18 8.68
C ALA A 82 -27.34 -14.00 10.20
N SER A 83 -26.31 -14.48 10.91
CA SER A 83 -26.14 -14.15 12.32
C SER A 83 -25.76 -12.68 12.51
N PRO A 84 -26.15 -12.03 13.62
CA PRO A 84 -25.77 -10.65 13.89
C PRO A 84 -24.25 -10.43 13.86
N HIS A 85 -23.47 -11.40 14.36
CA HIS A 85 -22.01 -11.34 14.34
C HIS A 85 -21.46 -11.34 12.90
N ALA A 86 -21.90 -12.28 12.06
CA ALA A 86 -21.47 -12.35 10.66
C ALA A 86 -21.86 -11.08 9.89
N PHE A 87 -23.05 -10.53 10.15
CA PHE A 87 -23.48 -9.26 9.58
C PHE A 87 -22.55 -8.10 9.96
N MET A 88 -22.16 -8.00 11.24
CA MET A 88 -21.27 -6.94 11.72
C MET A 88 -19.87 -7.05 11.11
N VAL A 89 -19.29 -8.25 11.04
CA VAL A 89 -17.99 -8.48 10.40
C VAL A 89 -18.03 -8.07 8.93
N GLN A 90 -19.03 -8.54 8.18
CA GLN A 90 -19.20 -8.15 6.78
C GLN A 90 -19.41 -6.65 6.59
N ALA A 91 -20.08 -5.98 7.53
CA ALA A 91 -20.27 -4.54 7.47
C ALA A 91 -18.93 -3.80 7.59
N ILE A 92 -18.04 -4.25 8.48
CA ILE A 92 -16.70 -3.68 8.64
C ILE A 92 -15.86 -3.95 7.39
N GLU A 93 -15.88 -5.18 6.85
CA GLU A 93 -15.17 -5.54 5.61
C GLU A 93 -15.59 -4.66 4.43
N ARG A 94 -16.91 -4.46 4.25
CA ARG A 94 -17.45 -3.60 3.20
C ARG A 94 -17.05 -2.14 3.41
N ALA A 95 -17.07 -1.66 4.65
CA ALA A 95 -16.66 -0.30 4.97
C ALA A 95 -15.16 -0.08 4.70
N ALA A 96 -14.31 -1.04 5.08
CA ALA A 96 -12.87 -1.00 4.79
C ALA A 96 -12.61 -0.99 3.28
N THR A 97 -13.23 -1.92 2.54
CA THR A 97 -13.09 -2.01 1.08
C THR A 97 -13.56 -0.72 0.39
N ALA A 98 -14.68 -0.15 0.83
CA ALA A 98 -15.19 1.11 0.30
C ALA A 98 -14.26 2.29 0.59
N ALA A 99 -13.68 2.35 1.79
CA ALA A 99 -12.72 3.39 2.16
C ALA A 99 -11.44 3.30 1.30
N GLU A 100 -10.91 2.09 1.09
CA GLU A 100 -9.75 1.85 0.23
C GLU A 100 -10.03 2.22 -1.23
N SER A 101 -11.16 1.77 -1.77
CA SER A 101 -11.58 2.08 -3.14
C SER A 101 -11.75 3.59 -3.34
N ARG A 102 -12.34 4.29 -2.36
CA ARG A 102 -12.50 5.74 -2.39
C ARG A 102 -11.15 6.46 -2.35
N ALA A 103 -10.22 6.00 -1.50
CA ALA A 103 -8.89 6.58 -1.41
C ALA A 103 -8.13 6.45 -2.74
N SER A 104 -8.16 5.26 -3.36
CA SER A 104 -7.56 5.04 -4.68
C SER A 104 -8.18 5.95 -5.73
N PHE A 105 -9.51 5.99 -5.80
CA PHE A 105 -10.22 6.81 -6.78
C PHE A 105 -9.90 8.30 -6.65
N VAL A 106 -9.84 8.83 -5.43
CA VAL A 106 -9.48 10.24 -5.19
C VAL A 106 -8.03 10.50 -5.60
N SER A 107 -7.11 9.60 -5.27
CA SER A 107 -5.70 9.74 -5.66
C SER A 107 -5.53 9.72 -7.17
N GLU A 108 -6.22 8.82 -7.88
CA GLU A 108 -6.20 8.74 -9.34
C GLU A 108 -6.82 9.97 -9.99
N ALA A 109 -7.92 10.49 -9.44
CA ALA A 109 -8.57 11.70 -9.93
C ALA A 109 -7.68 12.94 -9.76
N GLN A 110 -6.95 13.05 -8.65
CA GLN A 110 -5.97 14.12 -8.44
C GLN A 110 -4.83 14.05 -9.45
N ALA A 111 -4.23 12.87 -9.64
CA ALA A 111 -3.17 12.67 -10.62
C ALA A 111 -3.64 12.95 -12.05
N ALA A 112 -4.85 12.52 -12.42
CA ALA A 112 -5.45 12.81 -13.72
C ALA A 112 -5.67 14.31 -13.92
N ARG A 113 -6.13 15.03 -12.88
CA ARG A 113 -6.29 16.49 -12.92
C ARG A 113 -4.95 17.21 -13.10
N GLU A 114 -3.92 16.82 -12.37
CA GLU A 114 -2.58 17.39 -12.50
C GLU A 114 -2.03 17.18 -13.92
N LYS A 115 -2.19 15.97 -14.48
CA LYS A 115 -1.82 15.68 -15.86
C LYS A 115 -2.59 16.53 -16.87
N MET A 116 -3.90 16.67 -16.72
CA MET A 116 -4.73 17.50 -17.59
C MET A 116 -4.30 18.98 -17.55
N LEU A 117 -3.93 19.49 -16.37
CA LEU A 117 -3.43 20.85 -16.22
C LEU A 117 -2.04 21.03 -16.86
N ALA A 118 -1.15 20.05 -16.71
CA ALA A 118 0.21 20.11 -17.26
C ALA A 118 0.26 19.97 -18.79
N THR A 119 -0.60 19.12 -19.36
CA THR A 119 -0.62 18.84 -20.81
C THR A 119 -1.57 19.76 -21.59
N GLY A 120 -2.58 20.33 -20.94
CA GLY A 120 -3.66 21.05 -21.61
C GLY A 120 -4.66 20.13 -22.33
N GLU A 121 -4.47 18.81 -22.26
CA GLU A 121 -5.30 17.82 -22.91
C GLU A 121 -6.32 17.22 -21.92
N GLY A 122 -7.59 17.12 -22.34
CA GLY A 122 -8.68 16.50 -21.60
C GLY A 122 -9.49 15.56 -22.49
N PHE A 123 -10.39 14.79 -21.89
CA PHE A 123 -11.34 13.97 -22.65
C PHE A 123 -12.63 14.74 -22.85
N ASP A 124 -13.23 14.63 -24.04
CA ASP A 124 -14.55 15.18 -24.30
C ASP A 124 -15.61 14.43 -23.49
N VAL A 125 -16.49 15.19 -22.81
CA VAL A 125 -17.51 14.61 -21.93
C VAL A 125 -18.49 13.73 -22.69
N ASN A 126 -18.88 14.09 -23.91
CA ASN A 126 -19.84 13.32 -24.69
C ASN A 126 -19.22 12.01 -25.17
N GLU A 127 -17.95 12.04 -25.59
CA GLU A 127 -17.22 10.83 -25.99
C GLU A 127 -17.04 9.85 -24.82
N VAL A 128 -16.69 10.36 -23.63
CA VAL A 128 -16.56 9.52 -22.43
C VAL A 128 -17.93 8.95 -22.02
N HIS A 129 -18.99 9.75 -22.02
CA HIS A 129 -20.33 9.27 -21.70
C HIS A 129 -20.83 8.20 -22.70
N ALA A 130 -20.59 8.40 -23.99
CA ALA A 130 -20.95 7.43 -25.03
C ALA A 130 -20.16 6.12 -24.85
N TYR A 131 -18.86 6.22 -24.59
CA TYR A 131 -17.99 5.08 -24.28
C TYR A 131 -18.50 4.29 -23.07
N LEU A 132 -18.78 4.97 -21.95
CA LEU A 132 -19.26 4.32 -20.73
C LEU A 132 -20.60 3.63 -20.92
N LYS A 133 -21.56 4.28 -21.61
CA LYS A 133 -22.87 3.67 -21.93
C LYS A 133 -22.70 2.41 -22.79
N ALA A 134 -21.86 2.46 -23.83
CA ALA A 134 -21.62 1.32 -24.70
C ALA A 134 -20.94 0.16 -23.94
N ARG A 135 -20.00 0.45 -23.02
CA ARG A 135 -19.38 -0.56 -22.16
C ARG A 135 -20.39 -1.21 -21.21
N ILE A 136 -21.27 -0.44 -20.58
CA ILE A 136 -22.33 -0.97 -19.69
C ILE A 136 -23.30 -1.88 -20.48
N ALA A 137 -23.58 -1.54 -21.74
CA ALA A 137 -24.40 -2.36 -22.63
C ALA A 137 -23.71 -3.64 -23.13
N GLY A 138 -22.46 -3.91 -22.71
CA GLY A 138 -21.70 -5.10 -23.11
C GLY A 138 -20.99 -4.99 -24.47
N ASN A 139 -21.01 -3.82 -25.11
CA ASN A 139 -20.27 -3.57 -26.35
C ASN A 139 -18.78 -3.30 -26.07
N ASN A 140 -17.94 -3.39 -27.11
CA ASN A 140 -16.53 -3.04 -27.06
C ASN A 140 -16.22 -1.77 -27.88
N PRO A 141 -16.64 -0.56 -27.43
CA PRO A 141 -16.37 0.70 -28.11
C PRO A 141 -14.89 1.06 -28.07
N VAL A 142 -14.44 1.86 -29.05
CA VAL A 142 -13.08 2.41 -29.09
C VAL A 142 -12.89 3.38 -27.91
N ASN A 143 -11.72 3.31 -27.26
CA ASN A 143 -11.39 4.17 -26.13
C ASN A 143 -11.27 5.65 -26.59
N PRO A 144 -11.94 6.61 -25.93
CA PRO A 144 -11.81 8.03 -26.27
C PRO A 144 -10.36 8.51 -26.21
N LYS A 145 -10.03 9.50 -27.05
CA LYS A 145 -8.69 10.09 -27.10
C LYS A 145 -8.70 11.43 -26.38
N ALA A 146 -7.58 11.75 -25.73
CA ALA A 146 -7.39 13.08 -25.17
C ALA A 146 -7.27 14.12 -26.29
N LYS A 147 -7.89 15.28 -26.10
CA LYS A 147 -7.91 16.41 -27.02
C LYS A 147 -7.56 17.68 -26.26
N SER A 148 -6.99 18.68 -26.93
CA SER A 148 -6.77 19.99 -26.31
C SER A 148 -8.10 20.56 -25.82
N TRP A 149 -8.19 20.92 -24.53
CA TRP A 149 -9.39 21.56 -23.97
C TRP A 149 -9.17 23.07 -23.73
N ARG A 150 -7.91 23.51 -23.64
CA ARG A 150 -7.50 24.92 -23.62
C ARG A 150 -6.93 25.26 -24.99
N SER A 151 -7.81 25.64 -25.91
CA SER A 151 -7.43 26.28 -27.18
C SER A 151 -8.09 27.65 -27.25
#